data_AF-A0A8S1HQP5-F1
#
_entry.id   AF-A0A8S1HQP5-F1
#
_cell.length_a   1.000
_cell.length_b   1.000
_cell.length_c   1.000
_cell.angle_alpha   90.00
_cell.angle_beta   90.00
_cell.angle_gamma   90.00
#
_symmetry.space_group_name_H-M   'P 1'
#
loop_
_entity.id
_entity.type
_entity.pdbx_description
1 polymer ?
#
loop_
_entity_poly.entity_id
_entity_poly.type
_entity_poly.pdbx_seq_one_letter_code
_entity_poly.pdbx_strand_id
1 'polypeptide(L)'
;MSVSSKNTLWIKLFLIKNPHPGSLARPFTNATNSTDLSDFEKELEKLRSACFGDKEHELLAGNIVRKNLARVLNTCLTENSVATIGLQELRSALKFGPVPWKRYNNTEPSEADLSAAPTLEAYYDLKEPKDIMRSLDSGWLFEHNVAAGIAYYDKRFPSIRAIFRQKFEKILESHPGPLDRNTIDKLIEEFSTINKELDDAASRMHYNDECENE
;
A
#
# COMPACT_ATOMS: atom_id res chain seq x y z
N MET A 1 -66.35 30.17 28.89
CA MET A 1 -65.38 29.05 28.80
C MET A 1 -64.76 29.10 27.41
N SER A 2 -63.43 28.97 27.36
CA SER A 2 -62.52 29.18 26.22
C SER A 2 -62.33 30.64 25.80
N VAL A 3 -61.16 31.19 26.14
CA VAL A 3 -60.74 32.58 25.91
C VAL A 3 -60.09 32.69 24.52
N SER A 4 -60.38 33.83 23.90
CA SER A 4 -60.27 34.18 22.49
C SER A 4 -59.03 35.06 22.19
N SER A 5 -58.76 35.20 20.89
CA SER A 5 -58.15 36.36 20.20
C SER A 5 -56.63 36.33 20.04
N LYS A 6 -56.09 36.00 18.85
CA LYS A 6 -55.91 36.82 17.62
C LYS A 6 -54.84 37.94 17.71
N ASN A 7 -53.82 37.77 16.85
CA ASN A 7 -53.27 38.73 15.88
C ASN A 7 -52.28 39.86 16.28
N THR A 8 -51.08 39.74 15.68
CA THR A 8 -50.35 40.71 14.81
C THR A 8 -49.28 41.66 15.40
N LEU A 9 -48.12 41.62 14.70
CA LEU A 9 -46.89 42.45 14.71
C LEU A 9 -47.05 43.96 14.94
N TRP A 10 -45.99 44.62 15.47
CA TRP A 10 -45.32 45.81 14.88
C TRP A 10 -43.88 46.01 15.44
N ILE A 11 -43.06 46.64 14.59
CA ILE A 11 -41.59 46.88 14.62
C ILE A 11 -41.17 48.05 15.53
N LYS A 12 -39.93 48.06 16.07
CA LYS A 12 -38.98 49.21 16.00
C LYS A 12 -37.55 48.91 16.50
N LEU A 13 -36.59 49.19 15.60
CA LEU A 13 -35.15 49.38 15.85
C LEU A 13 -34.90 50.70 16.62
N PHE A 14 -33.89 50.72 17.49
CA PHE A 14 -33.07 51.93 17.72
C PHE A 14 -31.61 51.57 17.95
N LEU A 15 -30.74 52.30 17.25
CA LEU A 15 -29.28 52.29 17.25
C LEU A 15 -28.74 53.09 18.45
N ILE A 16 -27.67 52.61 19.11
CA ILE A 16 -26.69 53.48 19.79
C ILE A 16 -25.26 53.02 19.46
N LYS A 17 -24.41 54.04 19.25
CA LYS A 17 -23.08 54.10 18.66
C LYS A 17 -21.97 53.47 19.51
N ASN A 18 -20.93 52.96 18.84
CA ASN A 18 -19.60 52.66 19.39
C ASN A 18 -18.91 53.92 19.95
N PRO A 19 -17.98 53.71 20.90
CA PRO A 19 -16.58 54.03 20.61
C PRO A 19 -15.57 52.95 21.08
N HIS A 20 -14.61 52.64 20.20
CA HIS A 20 -13.31 52.00 20.47
C HIS A 20 -12.40 52.95 21.31
N PRO A 21 -11.26 52.52 21.93
CA PRO A 21 -10.28 51.58 21.37
C PRO A 21 -9.51 50.66 22.34
N GLY A 22 -8.75 49.72 21.78
CA GLY A 22 -7.57 49.15 22.42
C GLY A 22 -7.74 47.75 22.99
N SER A 23 -7.74 46.73 22.12
CA SER A 23 -7.26 45.41 22.52
C SER A 23 -6.28 44.93 21.45
N LEU A 24 -5.04 44.73 21.87
CA LEU A 24 -3.92 44.27 21.06
C LEU A 24 -4.27 42.90 20.46
N ALA A 25 -4.48 42.86 19.15
CA ALA A 25 -4.53 41.61 18.41
C ALA A 25 -3.16 40.93 18.53
N ARG A 26 -3.09 39.82 19.27
CA ARG A 26 -1.94 38.91 19.17
C ARG A 26 -1.89 38.36 17.74
N PRO A 27 -0.71 38.37 17.10
CA PRO A 27 -0.57 37.68 15.83
C PRO A 27 -0.80 36.19 16.07
N PHE A 28 -1.71 35.61 15.29
CA PHE A 28 -1.78 34.17 15.10
C PHE A 28 -0.42 33.76 14.52
N THR A 29 0.42 33.14 15.33
CA THR A 29 1.60 32.44 14.82
C THR A 29 1.05 31.27 14.03
N ASN A 30 1.15 31.35 12.70
CA ASN A 30 1.12 30.17 11.85
C ASN A 30 2.23 29.26 12.35
N ALA A 31 1.86 28.29 13.17
CA ALA A 31 2.69 27.12 13.39
C ALA A 31 2.76 26.45 12.02
N THR A 32 3.86 26.65 11.31
CA THR A 32 4.28 25.76 10.25
C THR A 32 4.31 24.38 10.88
N ASN A 33 3.29 23.57 10.61
CA ASN A 33 3.32 22.14 10.89
C ASN A 33 4.49 21.60 10.08
N SER A 34 5.66 21.53 10.71
CA SER A 34 6.75 20.69 10.27
C SER A 34 6.17 19.29 10.20
N THR A 35 5.87 18.85 8.98
CA THR A 35 5.26 17.56 8.72
C THR A 35 6.35 16.54 9.00
N ASP A 36 6.40 16.05 10.23
CA ASP A 36 7.24 14.90 10.56
C ASP A 36 6.67 13.74 9.77
N LEU A 37 7.26 13.48 8.61
CA LEU A 37 6.91 12.35 7.77
C LEU A 37 6.97 11.10 8.65
N SER A 38 5.91 10.30 8.60
CA SER A 38 5.91 9.01 9.25
C SER A 38 7.13 8.21 8.79
N ASP A 39 7.66 7.33 9.66
CA ASP A 39 8.82 6.50 9.28
C ASP A 39 8.56 5.69 8.00
N PHE A 40 7.29 5.34 7.74
CA PHE A 40 6.81 4.78 6.48
C PHE A 40 7.08 5.68 5.27
N GLU A 41 6.70 6.96 5.32
CA GLU A 41 6.91 7.90 4.21
C GLU A 41 8.39 8.19 3.97
N LYS A 42 9.21 8.22 5.04
CA LYS A 42 10.67 8.36 4.93
C LYS A 42 11.29 7.16 4.21
N GLU A 43 10.86 5.94 4.51
CA GLU A 43 11.32 4.74 3.81
C GLU A 43 10.83 4.67 2.36
N LEU A 44 9.59 5.09 2.10
CA LEU A 44 9.05 5.18 0.75
C LEU A 44 9.81 6.20 -0.10
N GLU A 45 10.24 7.33 0.46
CA GLU A 45 11.02 8.33 -0.26
C GLU A 45 12.43 7.86 -0.59
N LYS A 46 13.06 7.04 0.27
CA LYS A 46 14.34 6.39 -0.05
C LYS A 46 14.22 5.43 -1.24
N LEU A 47 13.10 4.72 -1.35
CA LEU A 47 12.82 3.88 -2.52
C LEU A 47 12.66 4.73 -3.78
N ARG A 48 11.86 5.81 -3.69
CA ARG A 48 11.59 6.71 -4.83
C ARG A 48 12.82 7.43 -5.35
N SER A 49 13.76 7.76 -4.46
CA SER A 49 15.00 8.47 -4.81
C SER A 49 16.13 7.55 -5.28
N ALA A 50 15.95 6.23 -5.24
CA ALA A 50 16.96 5.30 -5.70
C ALA A 50 17.02 5.23 -7.24
N CYS A 51 18.24 5.23 -7.78
CA CYS A 51 18.52 5.06 -9.21
C CYS A 51 19.04 3.67 -9.53
N PHE A 52 18.63 3.11 -10.68
CA PHE A 52 19.19 1.87 -11.23
C PHE A 52 19.95 2.17 -12.52
N GLY A 53 21.27 1.99 -12.48
CA GLY A 53 22.11 1.95 -13.68
C GLY A 53 22.13 0.55 -14.31
N ASP A 54 22.94 0.39 -15.35
CA ASP A 54 23.11 -0.89 -16.08
C ASP A 54 23.50 -2.03 -15.12
N LYS A 55 24.43 -1.78 -14.19
CA LYS A 55 24.91 -2.81 -13.25
C LYS A 55 23.84 -3.24 -12.27
N GLU A 56 23.05 -2.30 -11.76
CA GLU A 56 21.95 -2.57 -10.84
C GLU A 56 20.87 -3.40 -11.51
N HIS A 57 20.55 -3.07 -12.78
CA HIS A 57 19.65 -3.87 -13.57
C HIS A 57 20.17 -5.29 -13.82
N GLU A 58 21.43 -5.43 -14.19
CA GLU A 58 22.04 -6.75 -14.37
C GLU A 58 22.03 -7.55 -13.06
N LEU A 59 22.36 -6.93 -11.93
CA LEU A 59 22.32 -7.55 -10.60
C LEU A 59 20.92 -8.00 -10.19
N LEU A 60 19.89 -7.16 -10.38
CA LEU A 60 18.50 -7.52 -10.09
C LEU A 60 18.06 -8.71 -10.93
N ALA A 61 18.44 -8.74 -12.21
CA ALA A 61 18.18 -9.85 -13.12
C ALA A 61 19.04 -11.11 -12.81
N GLY A 62 19.86 -11.10 -11.75
CA GLY A 62 20.75 -12.21 -11.42
C GLY A 62 21.93 -12.40 -12.38
N ASN A 63 22.31 -11.35 -13.11
CA ASN A 63 23.35 -11.31 -14.13
C ASN A 63 23.17 -12.33 -15.27
N ILE A 64 21.94 -12.78 -15.52
CA ILE A 64 21.64 -13.75 -16.59
C ILE A 64 21.43 -13.08 -17.96
N VAL A 65 21.14 -11.78 -17.96
CA VAL A 65 20.94 -10.93 -19.14
C VAL A 65 21.66 -9.61 -18.96
N ARG A 66 21.94 -8.91 -20.07
CA ARG A 66 22.70 -7.64 -20.06
C ARG A 66 21.85 -6.43 -20.40
N LYS A 67 22.21 -5.28 -19.83
CA LYS A 67 21.73 -3.94 -20.19
C LYS A 67 20.23 -3.90 -20.53
N ASN A 68 19.88 -3.61 -21.79
CA ASN A 68 18.50 -3.49 -22.27
C ASN A 68 17.62 -4.71 -21.97
N LEU A 69 18.15 -5.93 -22.08
CA LEU A 69 17.39 -7.13 -21.72
C LEU A 69 17.15 -7.23 -20.22
N ALA A 70 18.13 -6.82 -19.41
CA ALA A 70 17.95 -6.72 -17.96
C ALA A 70 16.90 -5.65 -17.63
N ARG A 71 16.91 -4.48 -18.29
CA ARG A 71 15.89 -3.43 -18.11
C ARG A 71 14.49 -3.95 -18.41
N VAL A 72 14.32 -4.64 -19.54
CA VAL A 72 13.02 -5.23 -19.94
C VAL A 72 12.56 -6.32 -18.96
N LEU A 73 13.44 -7.21 -18.54
CA LEU A 73 13.08 -8.25 -17.57
C LEU A 73 12.70 -7.66 -16.21
N ASN A 74 13.41 -6.60 -15.81
CA ASN A 74 13.27 -6.01 -14.48
C ASN A 74 11.95 -5.29 -14.26
N THR A 75 11.27 -4.81 -15.31
CA THR A 75 9.93 -4.21 -15.14
C THR A 75 8.97 -5.23 -14.54
N CYS A 76 8.93 -6.45 -15.10
CA CYS A 76 8.13 -7.54 -14.56
C CYS A 76 8.70 -8.07 -13.24
N LEU A 77 10.03 -8.21 -13.14
CA LEU A 77 10.65 -8.81 -11.96
C LEU A 77 10.44 -7.95 -10.71
N THR A 78 10.51 -6.62 -10.82
CA THR A 78 10.30 -5.68 -9.73
C THR A 78 8.91 -5.79 -9.15
N GLU A 79 7.88 -5.58 -9.98
CA GLU A 79 6.47 -5.64 -9.57
C GLU A 79 6.19 -6.96 -8.85
N ASN A 80 6.66 -8.06 -9.44
CA ASN A 80 6.35 -9.39 -8.93
C ASN A 80 7.18 -9.79 -7.72
N SER A 81 8.40 -9.26 -7.56
CA SER A 81 9.20 -9.46 -6.35
C SER A 81 8.61 -8.69 -5.18
N VAL A 82 8.25 -7.43 -5.38
CA VAL A 82 7.62 -6.59 -4.34
C VAL A 82 6.27 -7.17 -3.90
N ALA A 83 5.43 -7.57 -4.86
CA ALA A 83 4.16 -8.22 -4.56
C ALA A 83 4.36 -9.55 -3.81
N THR A 84 5.34 -10.35 -4.20
CA THR A 84 5.63 -11.61 -3.49
C THR A 84 6.12 -11.36 -2.06
N ILE A 85 6.92 -10.32 -1.83
CA ILE A 85 7.30 -9.92 -0.47
C ILE A 85 6.06 -9.57 0.35
N GLY A 86 5.16 -8.74 -0.18
CA GLY A 86 3.94 -8.36 0.53
C GLY A 86 3.03 -9.54 0.84
N LEU A 87 2.88 -10.49 -0.10
CA LEU A 87 2.11 -11.72 0.13
C LEU A 87 2.77 -12.61 1.19
N GLN A 88 4.10 -12.71 1.21
CA GLN A 88 4.83 -13.43 2.26
C GLN A 88 4.58 -12.82 3.64
N GLU A 89 4.67 -11.49 3.77
CA GLU A 89 4.39 -10.81 5.03
C GLU A 89 2.91 -10.93 5.42
N LEU A 90 1.98 -10.91 4.47
CA LEU A 90 0.55 -11.09 4.72
C LEU A 90 0.24 -12.49 5.25
N ARG A 91 0.73 -13.54 4.58
CA ARG A 91 0.58 -14.93 5.05
C ARG A 91 1.24 -15.11 6.42
N SER A 92 2.42 -14.52 6.65
CA SER A 92 3.08 -14.55 7.96
C SER A 92 2.25 -13.89 9.05
N ALA A 93 1.66 -12.70 8.80
CA ALA A 93 0.81 -12.00 9.74
C ALA A 93 -0.45 -12.82 10.10
N LEU A 94 -1.00 -13.54 9.12
CA LEU A 94 -2.13 -14.46 9.28
C LEU A 94 -1.75 -15.83 9.86
N LYS A 95 -0.45 -16.11 10.03
CA LYS A 95 0.12 -17.41 10.45
C LYS A 95 -0.23 -18.55 9.49
N PHE A 96 -0.33 -18.24 8.20
CA PHE A 96 -0.56 -19.18 7.12
C PHE A 96 0.76 -19.67 6.53
N GLY A 97 0.77 -20.89 5.99
CA GLY A 97 1.97 -21.47 5.38
C GLY A 97 2.26 -20.85 4.01
N PRO A 98 3.50 -20.95 3.47
CA PRO A 98 3.77 -20.52 2.10
C PRO A 98 3.04 -21.40 1.08
N VAL A 99 2.72 -20.84 -0.08
CA VAL A 99 2.07 -21.57 -1.19
C VAL A 99 3.02 -21.64 -2.38
N PRO A 100 3.27 -22.83 -2.96
CA PRO A 100 4.07 -22.96 -4.17
C PRO A 100 3.36 -22.33 -5.37
N TRP A 101 4.12 -22.00 -6.41
CA TRP A 101 3.54 -21.49 -7.66
C TRP A 101 2.50 -22.49 -8.22
N LYS A 102 1.32 -21.97 -8.53
CA LYS A 102 0.20 -22.72 -9.12
C LYS A 102 0.02 -22.29 -10.57
N ARG A 103 -0.73 -23.10 -11.33
CA ARG A 103 -1.30 -22.64 -12.62
C ARG A 103 -2.18 -21.43 -12.36
N TYR A 104 -2.11 -20.46 -13.26
CA TYR A 104 -2.90 -19.24 -13.19
C TYR A 104 -4.38 -19.58 -13.30
N ASN A 105 -5.15 -19.09 -12.34
CA ASN A 105 -6.60 -19.17 -12.35
C ASN A 105 -7.15 -17.83 -11.88
N ASN A 106 -7.75 -17.09 -12.81
CA ASN A 106 -8.38 -15.80 -12.56
C ASN A 106 -9.90 -15.91 -12.31
N THR A 107 -10.42 -17.12 -12.12
CA THR A 107 -11.81 -17.31 -11.73
C THR A 107 -12.02 -16.68 -10.35
N GLU A 108 -12.90 -15.69 -10.29
CA GLU A 108 -13.32 -15.09 -9.03
C GLU A 108 -14.14 -16.12 -8.23
N PRO A 109 -13.84 -16.31 -6.93
CA PRO A 109 -14.58 -17.26 -6.11
C PRO A 109 -16.03 -16.79 -5.95
N SER A 110 -16.99 -17.70 -6.08
CA SER A 110 -18.39 -17.39 -5.82
C SER A 110 -18.66 -17.26 -4.32
N GLU A 111 -19.78 -16.63 -3.96
CA GLU A 111 -20.22 -16.57 -2.56
C GLU A 111 -20.40 -17.97 -1.95
N ALA A 112 -20.80 -18.95 -2.76
CA ALA A 112 -20.91 -20.34 -2.35
C ALA A 112 -19.53 -20.95 -2.03
N ASP A 113 -18.51 -20.69 -2.85
CA ASP A 113 -17.14 -21.15 -2.61
C ASP A 113 -16.57 -20.53 -1.33
N LEU A 114 -16.77 -19.22 -1.16
CA LEU A 114 -16.33 -18.47 0.03
C LEU A 114 -17.04 -18.97 1.30
N SER A 115 -18.35 -19.23 1.22
CA SER A 115 -19.14 -19.79 2.31
C SER A 115 -18.68 -21.21 2.68
N ALA A 116 -18.36 -22.03 1.68
CA ALA A 116 -17.93 -23.41 1.84
C ALA A 116 -16.48 -23.57 2.34
N ALA A 117 -15.68 -22.51 2.37
CA ALA A 117 -14.29 -22.56 2.84
C ALA A 117 -14.20 -23.07 4.29
N PRO A 118 -13.53 -24.23 4.54
CA PRO A 118 -13.55 -24.91 5.84
C PRO A 118 -12.67 -24.24 6.90
N THR A 119 -11.72 -23.39 6.48
CA THR A 119 -10.79 -22.67 7.35
C THR A 119 -10.59 -21.25 6.83
N LEU A 120 -10.03 -20.38 7.68
CA LEU A 120 -9.64 -19.03 7.28
C LEU A 120 -8.52 -19.03 6.24
N GLU A 121 -7.59 -19.99 6.30
CA GLU A 121 -6.54 -20.15 5.28
C GLU A 121 -7.14 -20.58 3.94
N ALA A 122 -8.11 -21.50 3.92
CA ALA A 122 -8.80 -21.88 2.69
C ALA A 122 -9.63 -20.72 2.11
N TYR A 123 -10.24 -19.90 2.97
CA TYR A 123 -10.92 -18.67 2.56
C TYR A 123 -9.93 -17.67 1.94
N TYR A 124 -8.79 -17.46 2.60
CA TYR A 124 -7.72 -16.60 2.09
C TYR A 124 -7.17 -17.11 0.76
N ASP A 125 -6.88 -18.41 0.62
CA ASP A 125 -6.35 -19.01 -0.61
C ASP A 125 -7.26 -18.79 -1.84
N LEU A 126 -8.59 -18.69 -1.63
CA LEU A 126 -9.54 -18.34 -2.70
C LEU A 126 -9.36 -16.89 -3.16
N LYS A 127 -9.08 -15.98 -2.22
CA LYS A 127 -9.03 -14.52 -2.42
C LYS A 127 -7.62 -13.93 -2.54
N GLU A 128 -6.57 -14.70 -2.26
CA GLU A 128 -5.19 -14.25 -2.29
C GLU A 128 -4.89 -13.59 -3.65
N PRO A 129 -4.33 -12.37 -3.69
CA PRO A 129 -4.05 -11.66 -4.93
C PRO A 129 -3.20 -12.47 -5.92
N LYS A 130 -3.74 -12.69 -7.12
CA LYS A 130 -3.14 -13.56 -8.16
C LYS A 130 -2.63 -12.71 -9.30
N ASP A 131 -1.52 -13.15 -9.90
CA ASP A 131 -0.99 -12.57 -11.12
C ASP A 131 -0.45 -13.69 -12.03
N ILE A 132 -0.63 -13.56 -13.35
CA ILE A 132 -0.12 -14.53 -14.32
C ILE A 132 1.41 -14.57 -14.32
N MET A 133 2.08 -13.46 -14.03
CA MET A 133 3.53 -13.36 -13.94
C MET A 133 4.10 -14.13 -12.75
N ARG A 134 3.33 -14.31 -11.66
CA ARG A 134 3.67 -15.13 -10.47
C ARG A 134 3.02 -16.51 -10.52
N SER A 135 2.99 -17.12 -11.70
CA SER A 135 2.34 -18.42 -11.91
C SER A 135 3.17 -19.33 -12.80
N LEU A 136 2.83 -20.62 -12.79
CA LEU A 136 3.42 -21.61 -13.71
C LEU A 136 3.08 -21.36 -15.19
N ASP A 137 2.15 -20.45 -15.47
CA ASP A 137 1.74 -20.05 -16.82
C ASP A 137 2.42 -18.75 -17.29
N SER A 138 3.32 -18.19 -16.48
CA SER A 138 4.10 -17.01 -16.86
C SER A 138 4.98 -17.29 -18.08
N GLY A 139 4.83 -16.46 -19.12
CA GLY A 139 5.72 -16.46 -20.28
C GLY A 139 7.01 -15.67 -20.06
N TRP A 140 7.16 -14.99 -18.92
CA TRP A 140 8.22 -14.02 -18.66
C TRP A 140 9.13 -14.40 -17.48
N LEU A 141 8.56 -14.98 -16.42
CA LEU A 141 9.25 -15.22 -15.15
C LEU A 141 9.14 -16.69 -14.75
N PHE A 142 10.26 -17.24 -14.29
CA PHE A 142 10.26 -18.44 -13.47
C PHE A 142 10.24 -18.07 -11.99
N GLU A 143 9.80 -19.01 -11.15
CA GLU A 143 9.80 -18.87 -9.69
C GLU A 143 11.18 -18.45 -9.14
N HIS A 144 12.25 -19.02 -9.69
CA HIS A 144 13.61 -18.67 -9.27
C HIS A 144 14.03 -17.25 -9.66
N ASN A 145 13.45 -16.65 -10.71
CA ASN A 145 13.72 -15.25 -11.04
C ASN A 145 13.16 -14.36 -9.95
N VAL A 146 11.90 -14.59 -9.56
CA VAL A 146 11.26 -13.84 -8.46
C VAL A 146 12.01 -14.04 -7.14
N ALA A 147 12.47 -15.25 -6.84
CA ALA A 147 13.30 -15.49 -5.65
C ALA A 147 14.60 -14.66 -5.64
N ALA A 148 15.28 -14.55 -6.79
CA ALA A 148 16.47 -13.71 -6.93
C ALA A 148 16.14 -12.22 -6.76
N GLY A 149 15.02 -11.75 -7.33
CA GLY A 149 14.54 -10.39 -7.15
C GLY A 149 14.22 -10.07 -5.69
N ILE A 150 13.52 -10.96 -4.98
CA ILE A 150 13.27 -10.84 -3.53
C ILE A 150 14.58 -10.69 -2.77
N ALA A 151 15.57 -11.55 -3.02
CA ALA A 151 16.86 -11.49 -2.36
C ALA A 151 17.60 -10.16 -2.61
N TYR A 152 17.47 -9.61 -3.82
CA TYR A 152 18.02 -8.30 -4.15
C TYR A 152 17.31 -7.17 -3.35
N TYR A 153 15.98 -7.17 -3.33
CA TYR A 153 15.19 -6.17 -2.59
C TYR A 153 15.41 -6.27 -1.08
N ASP A 154 15.48 -7.47 -0.51
CA ASP A 154 15.77 -7.66 0.92
C ASP A 154 17.13 -7.09 1.32
N LYS A 155 18.12 -7.17 0.41
CA LYS A 155 19.46 -6.63 0.64
C LYS A 155 19.51 -5.11 0.49
N ARG A 156 18.94 -4.57 -0.59
CA ARG A 156 19.07 -3.15 -0.94
C ARG A 156 18.03 -2.27 -0.25
N PHE A 157 16.86 -2.84 0.01
CA PHE A 157 15.65 -2.15 0.43
C PHE A 157 14.90 -2.94 1.52
N PRO A 158 15.55 -3.25 2.65
CA PRO A 158 14.95 -4.07 3.70
C PRO A 158 13.66 -3.47 4.29
N SER A 159 13.44 -2.17 4.10
CA SER A 159 12.24 -1.48 4.57
C SER A 159 10.96 -1.90 3.85
N ILE A 160 11.02 -2.49 2.65
CA ILE A 160 9.83 -3.01 1.95
C ILE A 160 9.10 -4.04 2.82
N ARG A 161 9.82 -4.99 3.44
CA ARG A 161 9.23 -5.95 4.37
C ARG A 161 8.66 -5.26 5.61
N ALA A 162 9.42 -4.32 6.18
CA ALA A 162 9.00 -3.60 7.37
C ALA A 162 7.69 -2.84 7.15
N ILE A 163 7.54 -2.22 5.97
CA ILE A 163 6.35 -1.51 5.53
C ILE A 163 5.12 -2.41 5.56
N PHE A 164 5.15 -3.55 4.86
CA PHE A 164 4.02 -4.47 4.83
C PHE A 164 3.69 -4.99 6.24
N ARG A 165 4.72 -5.43 6.97
CA ARG A 165 4.58 -5.97 8.33
C ARG A 165 3.91 -4.99 9.27
N GLN A 166 4.41 -3.77 9.38
CA GLN A 166 3.88 -2.75 10.29
C GLN A 166 2.43 -2.39 9.99
N LYS A 167 2.06 -2.33 8.70
CA LYS A 167 0.69 -2.02 8.27
C LYS A 167 -0.27 -3.15 8.61
N PHE A 168 0.12 -4.40 8.36
CA PHE A 168 -0.68 -5.56 8.73
C PHE A 168 -0.82 -5.71 10.25
N GLU A 169 0.29 -5.54 11.01
CA GLU A 169 0.28 -5.55 12.47
C GLU A 169 -0.68 -4.50 13.03
N LYS A 170 -0.65 -3.27 12.50
CA LYS A 170 -1.57 -2.21 12.93
C LYS A 170 -3.04 -2.57 12.72
N ILE A 171 -3.38 -3.22 11.60
CA ILE A 171 -4.75 -3.68 11.35
C ILE A 171 -5.13 -4.76 12.37
N LEU A 172 -4.24 -5.73 12.60
CA LEU A 172 -4.46 -6.82 13.55
C LEU A 172 -4.59 -6.33 15.00
N GLU A 173 -3.75 -5.40 15.43
CA GLU A 173 -3.81 -4.77 16.77
C GLU A 173 -5.11 -3.99 16.98
N SER A 174 -5.63 -3.37 15.91
CA SER A 174 -6.88 -2.62 15.96
C SER A 174 -8.14 -3.51 15.93
N HIS A 175 -7.99 -4.81 15.67
CA HIS A 175 -9.09 -5.76 15.56
C HIS A 175 -9.38 -6.45 16.90
N PRO A 176 -10.52 -6.15 17.56
CA PRO A 176 -10.86 -6.79 18.81
C PRO A 176 -11.34 -8.22 18.57
N GLY A 177 -10.59 -9.20 19.08
CA GLY A 177 -11.03 -10.60 19.15
C GLY A 177 -10.32 -11.54 18.17
N PRO A 178 -10.87 -12.74 17.95
CA PRO A 178 -10.30 -13.70 17.02
C PRO A 178 -10.27 -13.17 15.59
N LEU A 179 -9.30 -13.64 14.81
CA LEU A 179 -9.22 -13.39 13.37
C LEU A 179 -10.51 -13.89 12.69
N ASP A 180 -11.08 -13.06 11.83
CA ASP A 180 -12.26 -13.40 11.03
C ASP A 180 -12.04 -13.08 9.53
N ARG A 181 -13.03 -13.44 8.71
CA ARG A 181 -12.97 -13.24 7.25
C ARG A 181 -12.94 -11.75 6.87
N ASN A 182 -13.57 -10.88 7.66
CA ASN A 182 -13.59 -9.44 7.41
C ASN A 182 -12.23 -8.80 7.69
N THR A 183 -11.50 -9.26 8.72
CA THR A 183 -10.10 -8.85 8.95
C THR A 183 -9.20 -9.28 7.80
N ILE A 184 -9.39 -10.50 7.28
CA ILE A 184 -8.62 -10.99 6.12
C ILE A 184 -8.87 -10.10 4.90
N ASP A 185 -10.12 -9.77 4.61
CA ASP A 185 -10.47 -8.91 3.48
C ASP A 185 -9.81 -7.52 3.58
N LYS A 186 -9.81 -6.92 4.79
CA LYS A 186 -9.11 -5.65 5.04
C LYS A 186 -7.60 -5.75 4.82
N LEU A 187 -6.98 -6.85 5.22
CA LEU A 187 -5.55 -7.06 5.03
C LEU A 187 -5.20 -7.23 3.54
N ILE A 188 -6.05 -7.89 2.75
CA ILE A 188 -5.90 -8.00 1.29
C ILE A 188 -6.04 -6.62 0.61
N GLU A 189 -6.99 -5.79 1.07
CA GLU A 189 -7.16 -4.43 0.58
C GLU A 189 -5.94 -3.54 0.91
N GLU A 190 -5.44 -3.63 2.14
CA GLU A 190 -4.23 -2.91 2.55
C GLU A 190 -3.00 -3.38 1.77
N PHE A 191 -2.85 -4.70 1.54
CA PHE A 191 -1.81 -5.24 0.66
C PHE A 191 -1.88 -4.60 -0.72
N SER A 192 -3.07 -4.54 -1.31
CA SER A 192 -3.26 -4.00 -2.67
C SER A 192 -2.89 -2.52 -2.73
N THR A 193 -3.20 -1.77 -1.67
CA THR A 193 -2.86 -0.34 -1.52
C THR A 193 -1.36 -0.14 -1.42
N ILE A 194 -0.70 -0.83 -0.49
CA ILE A 194 0.75 -0.72 -0.27
C ILE A 194 1.52 -1.20 -1.50
N ASN A 195 1.11 -2.33 -2.09
CA ASN A 195 1.77 -2.90 -3.25
C ASN A 195 1.76 -1.92 -4.42
N LYS A 196 0.64 -1.24 -4.66
CA LYS A 196 0.55 -0.22 -5.70
C LYS A 196 1.49 0.95 -5.43
N GLU A 197 1.53 1.47 -4.20
CA GLU A 197 2.43 2.58 -3.86
C GLU A 197 3.91 2.23 -4.00
N LEU A 198 4.28 1.02 -3.59
CA LEU A 198 5.65 0.51 -3.71
C LEU A 198 6.02 0.20 -5.16
N ASP A 199 5.10 -0.35 -5.95
CA ASP A 199 5.32 -0.62 -7.37
C ASP A 199 5.47 0.69 -8.16
N ASP A 200 4.63 1.69 -7.89
CA ASP A 200 4.77 3.03 -8.48
C ASP A 200 6.13 3.67 -8.13
N ALA A 201 6.57 3.52 -6.87
CA ALA A 201 7.88 4.00 -6.43
C ALA A 201 9.02 3.23 -7.11
N ALA A 202 8.91 1.91 -7.21
CA ALA A 202 9.95 1.06 -7.75
C ALA A 202 10.06 1.16 -9.27
N SER A 203 8.94 1.31 -9.97
CA SER A 203 8.89 1.54 -11.41
C SER A 203 9.63 2.82 -11.81
N ARG A 204 9.54 3.89 -11.01
CA ARG A 204 10.30 5.13 -11.26
C ARG A 204 11.82 4.92 -11.26
N MET A 205 12.32 3.95 -10.49
CA MET A 205 13.76 3.62 -10.45
C MET A 205 14.28 3.12 -11.81
N HIS A 206 13.40 2.56 -12.65
CA HIS A 206 13.78 1.95 -13.94
C HIS A 206 13.75 2.92 -15.13
N TYR A 207 12.93 3.96 -15.05
CA TYR A 207 12.66 4.90 -16.14
C TYR A 207 13.17 6.32 -15.88
N ASN A 208 13.92 6.53 -14.80
CA ASN A 208 14.48 7.85 -14.54
C ASN A 208 15.73 8.07 -15.42
N ASP A 209 15.54 8.81 -16.52
CA ASP A 209 16.59 9.19 -17.49
C ASP A 209 17.74 9.96 -16.83
N GLU A 210 17.51 10.61 -15.68
CA GLU A 210 18.56 11.27 -14.90
C GLU A 210 19.58 10.27 -14.33
N CYS A 211 19.21 9.00 -14.21
CA CYS A 211 20.08 7.92 -13.74
C CYS A 211 20.98 7.33 -14.84
N GLU A 212 20.88 7.76 -16.10
CA GLU A 212 21.69 7.22 -17.20
C GLU A 212 23.13 7.77 -17.26
N ASN A 213 23.46 8.79 -16.43
CA ASN A 213 24.74 9.50 -16.44
C ASN A 213 25.59 9.40 -15.16
N GLU A 214 25.23 8.52 -14.21
CA GLU A 214 26.04 8.18 -13.01
C GLU A 214 26.75 6.83 -13.15
#